data_AF-K0YZ23-F1
#
_entry.id   AF-K0YZ23-F1
#
_cell.length_a   1.000
_cell.length_b   1.000
_cell.length_c   1.000
_cell.angle_alpha   90.00
_cell.angle_beta   90.00
_cell.angle_gamma   90.00
#
_symmetry.space_group_name_H-M   'P 1'
#
loop_
_entity.id
_entity.type
_entity.pdbx_description
1 polymer ?
#
loop_
_entity_poly.entity_id
_entity_poly.type
_entity_poly.pdbx_seq_one_letter_code
_entity_poly.pdbx_strand_id
1 'polypeptide(L)'
;MEPIEITARRSALGLNQADFARLLGVKQATISHWETGIRTPSNPDRLMGEIAQFERLHQQIVDETLQILRTTLDSTEDTPVFVATFADDEDYWEVDAQAKQLTLPAAFHRSATAQAAQEAEAEHGVRVEIRETRTRSTISKEIADIKELQADLDLENPEELTQFDILDAERLELEEELKNLY
;
A
#
# COMPACT_ATOMS: atom_id res chain seq x y z
N MET A 1 -19.72 9.74 -20.98
CA MET A 1 -18.50 9.36 -20.25
C MET A 1 -17.44 9.10 -21.28
N GLU A 2 -16.37 9.89 -21.24
CA GLU A 2 -15.26 9.75 -22.18
C GLU A 2 -14.31 8.64 -21.69
N PRO A 3 -13.75 7.79 -22.57
CA PRO A 3 -12.83 6.72 -22.16
C PRO A 3 -11.66 7.22 -21.29
N ILE A 4 -11.13 8.40 -21.63
CA ILE A 4 -10.02 9.04 -20.89
C ILE A 4 -10.41 9.43 -19.46
N GLU A 5 -11.68 9.74 -19.20
CA GLU A 5 -12.19 10.07 -17.88
C GLU A 5 -12.05 8.88 -16.93
N ILE A 6 -12.37 7.67 -17.41
CA ILE A 6 -12.24 6.43 -16.63
C ILE A 6 -10.77 6.18 -16.27
N THR A 7 -9.88 6.29 -17.27
CA THR A 7 -8.44 6.11 -17.08
C THR A 7 -7.88 7.12 -16.07
N ALA A 8 -8.25 8.39 -16.18
CA ALA A 8 -7.75 9.45 -15.30
C ALA A 8 -8.20 9.22 -13.85
N ARG A 9 -9.49 8.97 -13.62
CA ARG A 9 -10.04 8.76 -12.27
C ARG A 9 -9.50 7.49 -11.63
N ARG A 10 -9.42 6.37 -12.38
CA ARG A 10 -8.79 5.13 -11.89
C ARG A 10 -7.33 5.38 -11.47
N SER A 11 -6.56 6.06 -12.30
CA SER A 11 -5.13 6.27 -12.06
C SER A 11 -4.88 7.20 -10.87
N ALA A 12 -5.75 8.19 -10.63
CA ALA A 12 -5.70 9.04 -9.43
C ALA A 12 -5.88 8.21 -8.13
N LEU A 13 -6.69 7.16 -8.17
CA LEU A 13 -6.86 6.24 -7.04
C LEU A 13 -5.67 5.27 -6.87
N GLY A 14 -4.60 5.38 -7.66
CA GLY A 14 -3.44 4.49 -7.62
C GLY A 14 -3.70 3.09 -8.20
N LEU A 15 -4.87 2.86 -8.80
CA LEU A 15 -5.30 1.53 -9.23
C LEU A 15 -4.81 1.21 -10.64
N ASN A 16 -4.33 -0.02 -10.85
CA ASN A 16 -4.20 -0.56 -12.20
C ASN A 16 -5.57 -1.12 -12.70
N GLN A 17 -5.64 -1.53 -13.96
CA GLN A 17 -6.89 -2.05 -14.54
C GLN A 17 -7.37 -3.35 -13.87
N ALA A 18 -6.47 -4.19 -13.37
CA ALA A 18 -6.82 -5.45 -12.73
C ALA A 18 -7.44 -5.21 -11.35
N ASP A 19 -6.85 -4.30 -10.56
CA ASP A 19 -7.41 -3.88 -9.26
C ASP A 19 -8.76 -3.22 -9.42
N PHE A 20 -8.89 -2.30 -10.37
CA PHE A 20 -10.17 -1.64 -10.61
C PHE A 20 -11.23 -2.62 -11.09
N ALA A 21 -10.87 -3.59 -11.94
CA ALA A 21 -11.77 -4.65 -12.36
C ALA A 21 -12.24 -5.52 -11.17
N ARG A 22 -11.31 -5.87 -10.27
CA ARG A 22 -11.58 -6.63 -9.04
C ARG A 22 -12.58 -5.89 -8.15
N LEU A 23 -12.35 -4.60 -7.91
CA LEU A 23 -13.25 -3.75 -7.10
C LEU A 23 -14.66 -3.62 -7.71
N LEU A 24 -14.77 -3.56 -9.03
CA LEU A 24 -16.06 -3.47 -9.73
C LEU A 24 -16.72 -4.83 -9.99
N GLY A 25 -16.06 -5.95 -9.68
CA GLY A 25 -16.55 -7.30 -9.95
C GLY A 25 -16.65 -7.64 -11.45
N VAL A 26 -15.77 -7.07 -12.28
CA VAL A 26 -15.71 -7.33 -13.73
C VAL A 26 -14.35 -7.92 -14.13
N LYS A 27 -14.21 -8.32 -15.40
CA LYS A 27 -12.93 -8.78 -15.95
C LYS A 27 -12.05 -7.57 -16.31
N GLN A 28 -10.74 -7.66 -16.16
CA GLN A 28 -9.79 -6.62 -16.60
C GLN A 28 -10.00 -6.20 -18.06
N ALA A 29 -10.27 -7.17 -18.95
CA ALA A 29 -10.57 -6.89 -20.36
C ALA A 29 -11.77 -5.95 -20.53
N THR A 30 -12.76 -5.99 -19.63
CA THR A 30 -13.90 -5.07 -19.64
C THR A 30 -13.45 -3.63 -19.39
N ILE A 31 -12.57 -3.41 -18.41
CA ILE A 31 -11.98 -2.10 -18.12
C ILE A 31 -11.17 -1.59 -19.32
N SER A 32 -10.33 -2.45 -19.90
CA SER A 32 -9.55 -2.10 -21.08
C SER A 32 -10.43 -1.65 -22.26
N HIS A 33 -11.53 -2.36 -22.54
CA HIS A 33 -12.47 -1.94 -23.60
C HIS A 33 -13.16 -0.60 -23.30
N TRP A 34 -13.46 -0.31 -22.03
CA TRP A 34 -14.05 0.96 -21.63
C TRP A 34 -13.08 2.12 -21.78
N GLU A 35 -11.84 1.95 -21.32
CA GLU A 35 -10.78 2.97 -21.37
C GLU A 35 -10.24 3.25 -22.77
N THR A 36 -10.40 2.29 -23.70
CA THR A 36 -10.04 2.46 -25.12
C THR A 36 -11.22 2.91 -25.99
N GLY A 37 -12.44 2.99 -25.43
CA GLY A 37 -13.64 3.32 -26.17
C GLY A 37 -14.14 2.23 -27.12
N ILE A 38 -13.53 1.02 -27.10
CA ILE A 38 -14.01 -0.13 -27.87
C ILE A 38 -15.44 -0.51 -27.43
N ARG A 39 -15.75 -0.37 -26.15
CA ARG A 39 -17.11 -0.53 -25.61
C ARG A 39 -17.41 0.56 -24.59
N THR A 40 -18.67 0.93 -24.49
CA THR A 40 -19.17 1.78 -23.40
C THR A 40 -19.69 0.90 -22.25
N PRO A 41 -19.56 1.33 -20.99
CA PRO A 41 -20.23 0.68 -19.87
C PRO A 41 -21.75 0.58 -20.11
N SER A 42 -22.35 -0.57 -19.81
CA SER A 42 -23.80 -0.76 -19.99
C SER A 42 -24.65 0.15 -19.10
N ASN A 43 -24.10 0.59 -17.96
CA ASN A 43 -24.72 1.56 -17.06
C ASN A 43 -23.66 2.58 -16.60
N PRO A 44 -23.46 3.67 -17.37
CA PRO A 44 -22.46 4.70 -17.05
C PRO A 44 -22.70 5.39 -15.71
N ASP A 45 -23.96 5.64 -15.34
CA ASP A 45 -24.30 6.34 -14.08
C ASP A 45 -23.93 5.49 -12.86
N ARG A 46 -24.18 4.17 -12.93
CA ARG A 46 -23.74 3.24 -11.89
C ARG A 46 -22.22 3.24 -11.75
N LEU A 47 -21.49 3.16 -12.87
CA LEU A 47 -20.03 3.20 -12.85
C LEU A 47 -19.51 4.50 -12.21
N MET A 48 -20.10 5.65 -12.54
CA MET A 48 -19.74 6.92 -11.89
C MET A 48 -20.03 6.93 -10.40
N GLY A 49 -21.15 6.33 -9.99
CA GLY A 49 -21.48 6.17 -8.57
C GLY A 49 -20.46 5.32 -7.81
N GLU A 50 -20.01 4.20 -8.41
CA GLU A 50 -18.98 3.34 -7.83
C GLU A 50 -17.61 4.04 -7.80
N ILE A 51 -17.18 4.72 -8.87
CA ILE A 51 -15.94 5.53 -8.85
C ILE A 51 -16.01 6.61 -7.77
N ALA A 52 -17.12 7.34 -7.68
CA ALA A 52 -17.29 8.39 -6.67
C ALA A 52 -17.26 7.84 -5.24
N GLN A 53 -17.69 6.59 -5.02
CA GLN A 53 -17.55 5.93 -3.72
C GLN A 53 -16.08 5.67 -3.38
N PHE A 54 -15.30 5.16 -4.33
CA PHE A 54 -13.87 4.96 -4.12
C PHE A 54 -13.13 6.28 -3.94
N GLU A 55 -13.45 7.34 -4.69
CA GLU A 55 -12.84 8.66 -4.47
C GLU A 55 -13.14 9.22 -3.08
N ARG A 56 -14.35 9.01 -2.54
CA ARG A 56 -14.64 9.43 -1.16
C ARG A 56 -13.84 8.65 -0.12
N LEU A 57 -13.67 7.33 -0.32
CA LEU A 57 -12.84 6.51 0.57
C LEU A 57 -11.37 6.92 0.49
N HIS A 58 -10.88 7.20 -0.71
CA HIS A 58 -9.52 7.69 -0.94
C HIS A 58 -9.30 9.03 -0.22
N GLN A 59 -10.21 9.99 -0.41
CA GLN A 59 -10.15 11.29 0.25
C GLN A 59 -10.21 11.16 1.78
N GLN A 60 -10.98 10.23 2.33
CA GLN A 60 -11.00 9.98 3.77
C GLN A 60 -9.61 9.57 4.29
N ILE A 61 -8.91 8.68 3.59
CA ILE A 61 -7.54 8.27 3.96
C ILE A 61 -6.58 9.47 3.84
N VAL A 62 -6.72 10.30 2.79
CA VAL A 62 -5.94 11.54 2.64
C VAL A 62 -6.14 12.45 3.84
N ASP A 63 -7.39 12.74 4.20
CA ASP A 63 -7.73 13.67 5.28
C ASP A 63 -7.23 13.16 6.65
N GLU A 64 -7.41 11.87 6.94
CA GLU A 64 -6.93 11.24 8.18
C GLU A 64 -5.40 11.28 8.27
N THR A 65 -4.72 10.92 7.18
CA THR A 65 -3.24 10.94 7.12
C THR A 65 -2.70 12.36 7.26
N LEU A 66 -3.30 13.32 6.55
CA LEU A 66 -2.90 14.72 6.59
C LEU A 66 -3.10 15.32 7.98
N GLN A 67 -4.19 14.97 8.67
CA GLN A 67 -4.42 15.43 10.04
C GLN A 67 -3.35 14.92 11.01
N ILE A 68 -2.92 13.67 10.87
CA ILE A 68 -1.81 13.11 11.67
C ILE A 68 -0.52 13.89 11.36
N LEU A 69 -0.19 14.06 10.08
CA LEU A 69 1.01 14.78 9.64
C LEU A 69 1.06 16.20 10.18
N ARG A 70 -0.02 16.98 10.04
CA ARG A 70 -0.13 18.34 10.58
C ARG A 70 0.16 18.37 12.08
N THR A 71 -0.47 17.47 12.83
CA THR A 71 -0.30 17.38 14.29
C THR A 71 1.15 17.11 14.68
N THR A 72 1.82 16.21 13.95
CA THR A 72 3.23 15.89 14.17
C THR A 72 4.15 17.05 13.78
N LEU A 73 3.91 17.67 12.63
CA LEU A 73 4.71 18.78 12.09
C LEU A 73 4.61 20.05 12.95
N ASP A 74 3.43 20.35 13.49
CA ASP A 74 3.23 21.47 14.41
C ASP A 74 3.96 21.29 15.76
N SER A 75 4.29 20.05 16.11
CA SER A 75 4.85 19.69 17.42
C SER A 75 6.35 19.38 17.39
N THR A 76 6.98 19.32 16.21
CA THR A 76 8.37 18.91 16.04
C THR A 76 9.21 20.03 15.42
N GLU A 77 10.31 20.40 16.07
CA GLU A 77 11.35 21.23 15.45
C GLU A 77 12.48 20.31 14.94
N ASP A 78 12.88 20.51 13.68
CA ASP A 78 14.04 19.88 13.02
C ASP A 78 14.11 18.34 12.95
N THR A 79 13.02 17.63 13.26
CA THR A 79 12.98 16.15 13.16
C THR A 79 12.39 15.73 11.81
N PRO A 80 13.05 14.83 11.05
CA PRO A 80 12.47 14.26 9.83
C PRO A 80 11.13 13.58 10.15
N VAL A 81 10.07 14.02 9.47
CA VAL A 81 8.74 13.43 9.60
C VAL A 81 8.57 12.38 8.51
N PHE A 82 8.08 11.21 8.91
CA PHE A 82 7.74 10.14 8.00
C PHE A 82 6.29 9.70 8.16
N VAL A 83 5.73 9.15 7.09
CA VAL A 83 4.42 8.52 7.06
C VAL A 83 4.55 7.11 6.53
N ALA A 84 3.93 6.16 7.21
CA ALA A 84 3.94 4.77 6.82
C ALA A 84 2.85 4.46 5.78
N THR A 85 3.14 3.51 4.89
CA THR A 85 2.17 2.88 3.99
C THR A 85 2.55 1.41 3.77
N PHE A 86 1.73 0.65 3.06
CA PHE A 86 1.89 -0.79 2.92
C PHE A 86 2.46 -1.14 1.54
N ALA A 87 3.40 -2.07 1.50
CA ALA A 87 3.93 -2.61 0.25
C ALA A 87 2.87 -3.49 -0.45
N ASP A 88 2.19 -4.34 0.32
CA ASP A 88 1.27 -5.35 -0.18
C ASP A 88 -0.12 -5.28 0.46
N ASP A 89 -1.10 -5.83 -0.27
CA ASP A 89 -2.52 -5.84 0.13
C ASP A 89 -2.74 -6.56 1.47
N GLU A 90 -1.97 -7.61 1.73
CA GLU A 90 -2.11 -8.46 2.93
C GLU A 90 -1.79 -7.68 4.21
N ASP A 91 -0.71 -6.89 4.20
CA ASP A 91 -0.32 -6.01 5.29
C ASP A 91 -1.38 -4.93 5.55
N TYR A 92 -1.88 -4.33 4.47
CA TYR A 92 -2.92 -3.32 4.58
C TYR A 92 -4.21 -3.90 5.19
N TRP A 93 -4.60 -5.10 4.76
CA TRP A 93 -5.81 -5.78 5.25
C TRP A 93 -5.69 -6.31 6.67
N GLU A 94 -4.48 -6.53 7.18
CA GLU A 94 -4.28 -6.92 8.57
C GLU A 94 -4.58 -5.76 9.52
N VAL A 95 -4.21 -4.53 9.14
CA VAL A 95 -4.38 -3.35 10.00
C VAL A 95 -5.72 -2.65 9.81
N ASP A 96 -6.34 -2.76 8.63
CA ASP A 96 -7.57 -2.05 8.28
C ASP A 96 -8.68 -3.02 7.89
N ALA A 97 -9.66 -3.15 8.77
CA ALA A 97 -10.80 -4.04 8.59
C ALA A 97 -11.71 -3.62 7.41
N GLN A 98 -11.83 -2.32 7.14
CA GLN A 98 -12.61 -1.82 6.00
C GLN A 98 -11.89 -2.12 4.68
N ALA A 99 -10.58 -1.91 4.63
CA ALA A 99 -9.74 -2.28 3.50
C ALA A 99 -9.85 -3.78 3.20
N LYS A 100 -9.77 -4.63 4.24
CA LYS A 100 -9.97 -6.07 4.11
C LYS A 100 -11.36 -6.43 3.57
N GLN A 101 -12.40 -5.81 4.11
CA GLN A 101 -13.79 -6.08 3.72
C GLN A 101 -14.04 -5.72 2.25
N LEU A 102 -13.49 -4.60 1.80
CA LEU A 102 -13.65 -4.10 0.43
C LEU A 102 -12.56 -4.64 -0.51
N THR A 103 -11.60 -5.39 0.02
CA THR A 103 -10.40 -5.84 -0.69
C THR A 103 -9.65 -4.66 -1.36
N LEU A 104 -9.55 -3.51 -0.69
CA LEU A 104 -8.87 -2.34 -1.22
C LEU A 104 -7.37 -2.64 -1.41
N PRO A 105 -6.78 -2.42 -2.60
CA PRO A 105 -5.37 -2.67 -2.78
C PRO A 105 -4.51 -1.71 -1.97
N ALA A 106 -3.33 -2.13 -1.52
CA ALA A 106 -2.38 -1.27 -0.84
C ALA A 106 -1.95 -0.07 -1.72
N ALA A 107 -1.96 -0.23 -3.04
CA ALA A 107 -1.73 0.87 -3.98
C ALA A 107 -2.71 2.04 -3.82
N PHE A 108 -3.94 1.76 -3.39
CA PHE A 108 -4.96 2.77 -3.09
C PHE A 108 -4.56 3.62 -1.88
N HIS A 109 -4.13 2.96 -0.80
CA HIS A 109 -3.59 3.64 0.39
C HIS A 109 -2.31 4.40 0.04
N ARG A 110 -1.39 3.81 -0.73
CA ARG A 110 -0.15 4.50 -1.15
C ARG A 110 -0.43 5.79 -1.90
N SER A 111 -1.40 5.79 -2.82
CA SER A 111 -1.81 7.00 -3.53
C SER A 111 -2.34 8.06 -2.56
N ALA A 112 -3.20 7.67 -1.62
CA ALA A 112 -3.75 8.58 -0.62
C ALA A 112 -2.66 9.15 0.31
N THR A 113 -1.77 8.30 0.80
CA THR A 113 -0.62 8.71 1.63
C THR A 113 0.30 9.67 0.88
N ALA A 114 0.57 9.42 -0.40
CA ALA A 114 1.39 10.31 -1.22
C ALA A 114 0.74 11.69 -1.41
N GLN A 115 -0.57 11.73 -1.63
CA GLN A 115 -1.31 12.99 -1.70
C GLN A 115 -1.28 13.74 -0.36
N ALA A 116 -1.56 13.07 0.76
CA ALA A 116 -1.49 13.68 2.09
C ALA A 116 -0.09 14.21 2.41
N ALA A 117 0.96 13.46 2.06
CA ALA A 117 2.34 13.92 2.19
C ALA A 117 2.57 15.20 1.37
N GLN A 118 2.22 15.20 0.08
CA GLN A 118 2.36 16.37 -0.78
C GLN A 118 1.64 17.62 -0.23
N GLU A 119 0.42 17.45 0.30
CA GLU A 119 -0.34 18.54 0.90
C GLU A 119 0.35 19.07 2.18
N ALA A 120 0.82 18.19 3.06
CA ALA A 120 1.57 18.59 4.25
C ALA A 120 2.89 19.30 3.91
N GLU A 121 3.64 18.80 2.92
CA GLU A 121 4.87 19.42 2.45
C GLU A 121 4.63 20.85 1.92
N ALA A 122 3.53 21.05 1.18
CA ALA A 122 3.15 22.36 0.67
C ALA A 122 2.76 23.35 1.77
N GLU A 123 2.15 22.87 2.86
CA GLU A 123 1.72 23.69 3.99
C GLU A 123 2.87 24.08 4.93
N HIS A 124 3.80 23.16 5.21
CA HIS A 124 4.85 23.35 6.20
C HIS A 124 6.23 23.67 5.60
N GLY A 125 6.41 23.48 4.28
CA GLY A 125 7.69 23.72 3.61
C GLY A 125 8.80 22.74 4.01
N VAL A 126 8.44 21.57 4.54
CA VAL A 126 9.36 20.48 4.88
C VAL A 126 9.05 19.25 4.05
N ARG A 127 10.04 18.38 3.85
CA ARG A 127 9.86 17.11 3.15
C ARG A 127 9.33 16.04 4.10
N VAL A 128 8.31 15.30 3.68
CA VAL A 128 7.75 14.13 4.38
C VAL A 128 8.23 12.86 3.70
N GLU A 129 8.85 11.96 4.45
CA GLU A 129 9.29 10.67 3.91
C GLU A 129 8.18 9.62 3.96
N ILE A 130 7.86 9.00 2.82
CA ILE A 130 6.95 7.85 2.79
C ILE A 130 7.78 6.58 2.96
N ARG A 131 7.41 5.75 3.93
CA ARG A 131 8.09 4.49 4.23
C ARG A 131 7.12 3.32 4.17
N GLU A 132 7.62 2.17 3.72
CA GLU A 132 6.89 0.93 3.92
C GLU A 132 6.85 0.60 5.41
N THR A 133 5.75 -0.01 5.84
CA THR A 133 5.65 -0.66 7.14
C THR A 133 5.26 -2.11 6.91
N ARG A 134 5.92 -3.01 7.64
CA ARG A 134 5.51 -4.42 7.74
C ARG A 134 4.61 -4.59 8.94
N THR A 135 3.72 -5.57 8.87
CA THR A 135 2.89 -5.95 10.02
C THR A 135 3.59 -6.99 10.88
N ARG A 136 3.07 -7.17 12.10
CA ARG A 136 3.52 -8.21 13.01
C ARG A 136 3.43 -9.59 12.35
N SER A 137 2.31 -9.90 11.67
CA SER A 137 2.14 -11.20 11.03
C SER A 137 3.16 -11.41 9.91
N THR A 138 3.41 -10.38 9.10
CA THR A 138 4.35 -10.48 7.97
C THR A 138 5.78 -10.65 8.44
N ILE A 139 6.22 -9.87 9.41
CA ILE A 139 7.55 -10.05 10.04
C ILE A 139 7.65 -11.46 10.65
N SER A 140 6.60 -11.94 11.32
CA SER A 140 6.61 -13.28 11.92
C SER A 140 6.69 -14.40 10.87
N LYS A 141 6.05 -14.20 9.71
CA LYS A 141 6.10 -15.14 8.59
C LYS A 141 7.47 -15.14 7.92
N GLU A 142 8.06 -13.98 7.64
CA GLU A 142 9.41 -13.87 7.08
C GLU A 142 10.44 -14.55 7.99
N ILE A 143 10.36 -14.34 9.32
CA ILE A 143 11.21 -15.04 10.29
C ILE A 143 11.04 -16.57 10.19
N ALA A 144 9.81 -17.05 9.98
CA ALA A 144 9.54 -18.48 9.85
C ALA A 144 10.10 -19.06 8.53
N ASP A 145 9.90 -18.34 7.41
CA ASP A 145 10.41 -18.71 6.10
C ASP A 145 11.95 -18.75 6.11
N ILE A 146 12.61 -17.78 6.75
CA ILE A 146 14.06 -17.79 6.94
C ILE A 146 14.51 -19.00 7.76
N LYS A 147 13.80 -19.34 8.86
CA LYS A 147 14.12 -20.52 9.67
C LYS A 147 13.99 -21.82 8.90
N GLU A 148 13.02 -21.91 7.98
CA GLU A 148 12.86 -23.06 7.08
C GLU A 148 14.04 -23.14 6.09
N LEU A 149 14.37 -22.04 5.43
CA LEU A 149 15.53 -21.96 4.53
C LEU A 149 16.84 -22.34 5.23
N GLN A 150 17.06 -21.84 6.44
CA GLN A 150 18.24 -22.16 7.26
C GLN A 150 18.33 -23.65 7.61
N ALA A 151 17.20 -24.33 7.81
CA ALA A 151 17.17 -25.75 8.15
C ALA A 151 17.57 -26.66 6.98
N ASP A 152 17.42 -26.18 5.75
CA ASP A 152 17.73 -26.91 4.52
C ASP A 152 19.19 -26.74 4.05
N LEU A 153 19.97 -25.83 4.66
CA LEU A 153 21.36 -25.55 4.28
C LEU A 153 22.35 -26.56 4.88
N ASP A 154 23.31 -27.00 4.07
CA ASP A 154 24.46 -27.80 4.48
C ASP A 154 25.60 -26.89 5.00
N LEU A 155 25.74 -26.84 6.32
CA LEU A 155 26.74 -25.99 6.99
C LEU A 155 28.19 -26.46 6.77
N GLU A 156 28.42 -27.65 6.20
CA GLU A 156 29.76 -28.09 5.77
C GLU A 156 30.17 -27.47 4.43
N ASN A 157 29.21 -26.97 3.63
CA ASN A 157 29.45 -26.24 2.39
C ASN A 157 29.75 -24.75 2.71
N PRO A 158 30.94 -24.22 2.39
CA PRO A 158 31.29 -22.82 2.69
C PRO A 158 30.37 -21.77 2.06
N GLU A 159 29.79 -22.05 0.89
CA GLU A 159 28.85 -21.14 0.23
C GLU A 159 27.52 -21.08 0.99
N GLU A 160 27.01 -22.24 1.43
CA GLU A 160 25.76 -22.34 2.19
C GLU A 160 25.94 -21.87 3.63
N LEU A 161 27.12 -22.02 4.24
CA LEU A 161 27.44 -21.41 5.53
C LEU A 161 27.41 -19.87 5.44
N THR A 162 27.94 -19.31 4.36
CA THR A 162 27.87 -17.85 4.12
C THR A 162 26.41 -17.41 3.93
N GLN A 163 25.61 -18.21 3.21
CA GLN A 163 24.18 -17.96 3.06
C GLN A 163 23.43 -18.05 4.40
N PHE A 164 23.77 -19.01 5.25
CA PHE A 164 23.21 -19.14 6.59
C PHE A 164 23.50 -17.90 7.43
N ASP A 165 24.74 -17.40 7.43
CA ASP A 165 25.13 -16.20 8.19
C ASP A 165 24.36 -14.96 7.74
N ILE A 166 24.13 -14.80 6.42
CA ILE A 166 23.33 -13.71 5.86
C ILE A 166 21.88 -13.81 6.35
N LEU A 167 21.27 -15.00 6.23
CA LEU A 167 19.91 -15.26 6.69
C LEU A 167 19.77 -15.08 8.21
N ASP A 168 20.78 -15.45 8.99
CA ASP A 168 20.76 -15.30 10.45
C ASP A 168 20.77 -13.83 10.87
N ALA A 169 21.57 -13.00 10.19
CA ALA A 169 21.59 -11.57 10.40
C ALA A 169 20.23 -10.93 10.07
N GLU A 170 19.66 -11.26 8.91
CA GLU A 170 18.34 -10.76 8.49
C GLU A 170 17.23 -11.16 9.47
N ARG A 171 17.22 -12.42 9.91
CA ARG A 171 16.27 -12.92 10.91
C ARG A 171 16.38 -12.17 12.23
N LEU A 172 17.60 -11.88 12.69
CA LEU A 172 17.83 -11.16 13.96
C LEU A 172 17.33 -9.71 13.88
N GLU A 173 17.54 -9.03 12.75
CA GLU A 173 16.99 -7.70 12.50
C GLU A 173 15.45 -7.71 12.54
N LEU A 174 14.83 -8.67 11.85
CA LEU A 174 13.38 -8.86 11.88
C LEU A 174 12.85 -9.21 13.28
N GLU A 175 13.55 -10.04 14.06
CA GLU A 175 13.19 -10.35 15.43
C GLU A 175 13.30 -9.13 16.36
N GLU A 176 14.20 -8.20 16.09
CA GLU A 176 14.30 -6.91 16.78
C GLU A 176 13.16 -5.96 16.37
N GLU A 177 12.88 -5.85 15.07
CA GLU A 177 11.74 -5.09 14.54
C GLU A 177 10.41 -5.57 15.18
N LEU A 178 10.19 -6.89 15.21
CA LEU A 178 9.01 -7.52 15.80
C LEU A 178 8.84 -7.20 17.30
N LYS A 179 9.95 -7.05 18.04
CA LYS A 179 9.94 -6.67 19.46
C LYS A 179 9.57 -5.20 19.65
N ASN A 180 10.02 -4.32 18.76
CA ASN A 180 9.77 -2.88 18.82
C ASN A 180 8.32 -2.49 18.45
N LEU A 181 7.52 -3.44 17.95
CA LEU A 181 6.08 -3.28 17.72
C LEU A 181 5.22 -3.50 18.99
N TYR A 182 5.82 -3.63 20.19
CA TYR A 182 5.16 -3.75 21.51
C TYR A 182 5.61 -2.68 22.51
#